data_AF-A0A3N4PDW7-F1
#
_entry.id   AF-A0A3N4PDW7-F1
#
_cell.length_a   1.000
_cell.length_b   1.000
_cell.length_c   1.000
_cell.angle_alpha   90.00
_cell.angle_beta   90.00
_cell.angle_gamma   90.00
#
_symmetry.space_group_name_H-M   'P 1'
#
loop_
_entity.id
_entity.type
_entity.pdbx_description
1 polymer ?
#
loop_
_entity_poly.entity_id
_entity_poly.type
_entity_poly.pdbx_seq_one_letter_code
_entity_poly.pdbx_strand_id
1 'polypeptide(L)' 'MSPTEVLVYAKKVMNEKGKQSFQPCWFPEDDDSEETFNSMLFLAETNQITISGGRFIDYFIVNI' A
#
# COMPACT_ATOMS: atom_id res chain seq x y z
N MET A 1 -8.13 3.18 5.73
CA MET A 1 -8.41 3.54 4.32
C MET A 1 -9.11 2.42 3.55
N SER A 2 -10.01 2.76 2.62
CA SER A 2 -10.59 1.84 1.63
C SER A 2 -9.56 1.40 0.56
N PRO A 3 -9.81 0.30 -0.20
CA PRO A 3 -8.87 -0.17 -1.21
C PRO A 3 -8.52 0.87 -2.29
N THR A 4 -9.49 1.64 -2.77
CA THR A 4 -9.27 2.69 -3.78
C THR A 4 -8.40 3.81 -3.22
N GLU A 5 -8.63 4.21 -1.97
CA GLU A 5 -7.83 5.25 -1.30
C GLU A 5 -6.38 4.80 -1.12
N VAL A 6 -6.15 3.54 -0.73
CA VAL A 6 -4.80 2.96 -0.65
C VAL A 6 -4.07 3.09 -1.99
N LEU A 7 -4.71 2.71 -3.11
CA LEU A 7 -4.08 2.80 -4.43
C LEU A 7 -3.78 4.25 -4.85
N VAL A 8 -4.73 5.16 -4.66
CA VAL A 8 -4.58 6.58 -5.01
C VAL A 8 -3.48 7.22 -4.17
N TYR A 9 -3.50 6.99 -2.87
CA TYR A 9 -2.50 7.51 -1.93
C TYR A 9 -1.12 6.95 -2.24
N ALA A 10 -0.99 5.64 -2.43
CA ALA A 10 0.28 5.00 -2.73
C ALA A 10 0.89 5.53 -4.02
N LYS A 11 0.11 5.65 -5.11
CA LYS A 11 0.57 6.22 -6.38
C LYS A 11 1.05 7.66 -6.23
N LYS A 12 0.30 8.49 -5.50
CA LYS A 12 0.68 9.89 -5.22
C LYS A 12 2.03 9.95 -4.50
N VAL A 13 2.17 9.25 -3.38
CA VAL A 13 3.38 9.30 -2.56
C VAL A 13 4.58 8.70 -3.28
N MET A 14 4.40 7.59 -4.01
CA MET A 14 5.45 7.01 -4.85
C MET A 14 5.95 7.99 -5.91
N ASN A 15 5.05 8.71 -6.58
CA ASN A 15 5.39 9.74 -7.55
C ASN A 15 6.15 10.92 -6.91
N GLU A 16 5.66 11.43 -5.78
CA GLU A 16 6.32 12.52 -5.04
C GLU A 16 7.74 12.16 -4.56
N LYS A 17 7.96 10.89 -4.19
CA LYS A 17 9.26 10.39 -3.73
C LYS A 17 10.15 9.86 -4.86
N GLY A 18 9.66 9.75 -6.09
CA GLY A 18 10.37 9.12 -7.21
C GLY A 18 10.69 7.64 -6.96
N LYS A 19 9.74 6.89 -6.38
CA LYS A 19 9.90 5.47 -6.00
C LYS A 19 8.94 4.59 -6.78
N GLN A 20 9.34 3.35 -7.01
CA GLN A 20 8.52 2.34 -7.71
C GLN A 20 7.72 1.45 -6.76
N SER A 21 8.07 1.47 -5.47
CA SER A 21 7.40 0.70 -4.41
C SER A 21 7.00 1.63 -3.28
N PHE A 22 5.92 1.26 -2.59
CA PHE A 22 5.40 1.95 -1.42
C PHE A 22 5.84 1.24 -0.15
N GLN A 23 6.35 1.99 0.83
CA GLN A 23 6.65 1.47 2.16
C GLN A 23 5.48 1.76 3.10
N PRO A 24 4.95 0.78 3.85
CA PRO A 24 3.81 1.00 4.76
C PRO A 24 4.02 2.12 5.78
N CYS A 25 5.27 2.41 6.16
CA CYS A 25 5.60 3.54 7.05
C CYS A 25 5.32 4.93 6.43
N TRP A 26 4.93 5.01 5.16
CA TRP A 26 4.50 6.26 4.52
C TRP A 26 3.00 6.50 4.59
N PHE A 27 2.21 5.56 5.15
CA PHE A 27 0.82 5.88 5.50
C PHE A 27 0.78 6.95 6.59
N PRO A 28 -0.29 7.76 6.64
CA PRO A 28 -0.49 8.74 7.70
C PRO A 28 -0.49 8.08 9.09
N GLU A 29 0.04 8.77 10.10
CA GLU A 29 0.07 8.26 11.49
C GLU A 29 -1.32 8.15 12.12
N ASP A 30 -2.28 8.94 11.64
CA ASP A 30 -3.68 8.98 12.07
C ASP A 30 -4.59 8.03 11.29
N ASP A 31 -4.03 7.23 10.37
CA ASP A 31 -4.79 6.24 9.61
C ASP A 31 -5.21 5.04 10.49
N ASP A 32 -6.36 4.46 10.16
CA ASP A 32 -6.78 3.18 10.73
C ASP A 32 -5.94 2.06 10.10
N SER A 33 -4.88 1.68 10.83
CA SER A 33 -3.92 0.68 10.38
C SER A 33 -4.55 -0.71 10.13
N GLU A 34 -5.61 -1.09 10.85
CA GLU A 34 -6.26 -2.39 10.67
C GLU A 34 -7.12 -2.38 9.40
N GLU A 35 -7.91 -1.33 9.20
CA GLU A 35 -8.70 -1.15 7.97
C GLU A 35 -7.78 -1.10 6.73
N THR A 36 -6.71 -0.31 6.79
CA THR A 36 -5.75 -0.19 5.69
C THR A 36 -5.04 -1.51 5.40
N PHE A 37 -4.67 -2.27 6.43
CA PHE A 37 -4.09 -3.60 6.24
C PHE A 37 -5.07 -4.55 5.55
N ASN A 38 -6.33 -4.60 5.97
CA ASN A 38 -7.36 -5.41 5.32
C ASN A 38 -7.58 -4.99 3.86
N SER A 39 -7.57 -3.69 3.57
CA SER A 39 -7.62 -3.16 2.21
C SER A 39 -6.42 -3.60 1.36
N MET A 40 -5.20 -3.59 1.90
CA MET A 40 -4.02 -4.09 1.20
C MET A 40 -4.12 -5.60 0.89
N LEU A 41 -4.61 -6.41 1.84
CA LEU A 41 -4.81 -7.84 1.60
C LEU A 41 -5.81 -8.08 0.46
N PHE A 42 -6.94 -7.38 0.47
CA PHE A 42 -7.93 -7.45 -0.61
C PHE A 42 -7.32 -7.06 -1.97
N LEU A 43 -6.51 -6.00 -2.02
CA LEU A 43 -5.82 -5.58 -3.24
C LEU A 43 -4.80 -6.62 -3.72
N ALA A 44 -4.13 -7.33 -2.81
CA ALA A 44 -3.21 -8.40 -3.15
C ALA A 44 -3.94 -9.65 -3.67
N GLU A 45 -5.03 -10.05 -3.02
CA GLU A 45 -5.88 -11.16 -3.47
C GLU A 45 -6.49 -10.90 -4.84
N THR A 46 -6.83 -9.65 -5.14
CA THR A 46 -7.34 -9.21 -6.45
C THR A 46 -6.24 -8.85 -7.45
N ASN A 47 -4.98 -9.14 -7.11
CA ASN A 47 -3.79 -8.96 -7.96
C ASN A 47 -3.54 -7.50 -8.42
N GLN A 48 -4.09 -6.52 -7.71
CA GLN A 48 -3.89 -5.08 -7.96
C GLN A 48 -2.59 -4.56 -7.36
N ILE A 49 -2.11 -5.21 -6.30
CA ILE A 49 -0.78 -4.96 -5.73
C ILE A 49 -0.03 -6.27 -5.52
N THR A 50 1.29 -6.18 -5.47
CA THR A 50 2.13 -7.28 -4.97
C THR A 50 2.81 -6.83 -3.70
N ILE A 51 2.52 -7.54 -2.61
CA ILE A 51 3.09 -7.33 -1.29
C ILE A 51 4.40 -8.11 -1.20
N SER A 52 5.46 -7.48 -0.71
CA SER A 52 6.74 -8.12 -0.41
C SER A 52 7.10 -7.91 1.06
N GLY A 53 7.67 -8.95 1.65
CA GLY A 53 8.08 -8.91 3.04
C GLY A 53 8.61 -10.23 3.56
N GLY A 54 9.19 -10.17 4.76
CA GLY A 54 9.55 -11.34 5.56
C GLY A 54 8.49 -11.63 6.61
N ARG A 55 8.79 -11.26 7.87
CA ARG A 55 7.84 -11.40 9.00
C ARG A 55 6.76 -10.31 9.02
N PHE A 56 7.01 -9.20 8.33
CA PHE A 56 6.12 -8.05 8.18
C PHE A 56 6.09 -7.62 6.71
N ILE A 57 5.14 -6.74 6.35
CA ILE A 57 5.12 -6.12 5.02
C ILE A 57 6.23 -5.06 4.97
N ASP A 58 7.24 -5.29 4.14
CA ASP A 58 8.35 -4.36 3.95
C ASP A 58 7.97 -3.28 2.93
N TYR A 59 7.35 -3.69 1.82
CA TYR A 59 6.84 -2.80 0.79
C TYR A 59 5.78 -3.49 -0.08
N PHE A 60 5.05 -2.70 -0.87
CA PHE A 60 4.25 -3.23 -1.98
C PHE A 60 4.47 -2.45 -3.27
N ILE A 61 4.17 -3.08 -4.39
CA ILE A 61 4.14 -2.46 -5.72
C ILE A 61 2.72 -2.48 -6.24
N VAL A 62 2.33 -1.45 -6.99
CA VAL A 62 1.04 -1.42 -7.67
C VAL A 62 1.21 -2.04 -9.05
N ASN A 63 0.39 -3.04 -9.36
CA ASN A 63 0.39 -3.69 -10.66
C ASN A 63 -0.33 -2.76 -11.66
N ILE A 64 0.31 -2.56 -12.82
CA ILE A 64 -0.21 -1.73 -13.92
C ILE A 64 -0.99 -2.61 -14.88
#